data_AF-A0A067CW34-F1
#
_entry.id   AF-A0A067CW34-F1
#
_cell.length_a   1.000
_cell.length_b   1.000
_cell.length_c   1.000
_cell.angle_alpha   90.00
_cell.angle_beta   90.00
_cell.angle_gamma   90.00
#
_symmetry.space_group_name_H-M   'P 1'
#
loop_
_entity.id
_entity.type
_entity.pdbx_description
1 polymer ?
#
loop_
_entity_poly.entity_id
_entity_poly.type
_entity_poly.pdbx_seq_one_letter_code
_entity_poly.pdbx_strand_id
1 'polypeptide(L)'
;MPSARRIRVATELTRRRRVRGQGMALSLLCLLFATLLAVCTYVLSRMANTPVFMGLNIETFTSNQFNIPINALLQASDSVLLSIKNASVDASISLSDLHYKECAMQDKACARAFLPRSNDIWRLVARSFALIPNFDQPRFQNATQTIKIQHINNLSGWNKATAQFSLAEHDVAITCMPRRASFYPAASPASSATVDTLAFCSQRKFDPDWICENDVPLDANTYAIQVSHGQATYIGVAARRQVYLNPGHVATFTGGLHGDMRLGPVEAIDEYDGGIVQVLAPWDVLPFGSCATLNTATGLGWLMDMQGYVTLLWTCESIFFQSALVLWLLTVYLVLLQFVFLRHSVICCVPVYLSKNVIGPVILLLSFYGDRSLQTLSTYMYQNPSFGKAYLVYIGPAQLASIVGIMTGTLIQIWFNPRLVTQTWLLLVASVVNWVLVFCLEAFVVAPESNAVPSTCRLATSINCFAFDAIPRLYWLSPLVSGSVVFVAIGCVYLNAKSIPYTVRVPRTNSVLQYLGVSNLSSVTTSIEGCTSTNVNGDVVLDRGLLLVKNMLHVSDAYVTRTCNVQYELFYRLLPSARLQRIFSQLIGSVLVVHVHRKRIQQTSSYKHLHELNISGMPHTPGYLS
;
A
#
# COMPACT_ATOMS: atom_id res chain seq x y z
N MET A 1 67.27 -13.31 7.67
CA MET A 1 65.82 -13.10 7.91
C MET A 1 65.20 -12.21 6.84
N PRO A 2 64.53 -12.77 5.81
CA PRO A 2 63.73 -12.03 4.85
C PRO A 2 62.26 -12.49 4.89
N SER A 3 61.42 -11.94 5.78
CA SER A 3 59.98 -12.30 5.79
C SER A 3 59.02 -11.12 5.98
N ALA A 4 59.46 -9.99 6.56
CA ALA A 4 58.55 -8.88 6.84
C ALA A 4 58.13 -8.06 5.59
N ARG A 5 58.98 -7.99 4.55
CA ARG A 5 58.72 -7.16 3.35
C ARG A 5 57.73 -7.79 2.36
N ARG A 6 57.71 -9.13 2.24
CA ARG A 6 56.76 -9.84 1.35
C ARG A 6 55.35 -9.89 1.91
N ILE A 7 55.20 -9.97 3.24
CA ILE A 7 53.89 -10.05 3.90
C ILE A 7 53.13 -8.71 3.76
N ARG A 8 53.81 -7.56 3.92
CA ARG A 8 53.19 -6.23 3.69
C ARG A 8 52.69 -6.05 2.26
N VAL A 9 53.49 -6.44 1.26
CA VAL A 9 53.14 -6.34 -0.16
C VAL A 9 51.95 -7.24 -0.51
N ALA A 10 51.88 -8.46 0.06
CA ALA A 10 50.74 -9.36 -0.12
C ALA A 10 49.45 -8.83 0.55
N THR A 11 49.55 -8.20 1.73
CA THR A 11 48.41 -7.55 2.40
C THR A 11 47.93 -6.27 1.69
N GLU A 12 48.83 -5.51 1.06
CA GLU A 12 48.45 -4.35 0.25
C GLU A 12 47.87 -4.73 -1.11
N LEU A 13 48.34 -5.81 -1.73
CA LEU A 13 47.74 -6.37 -2.95
C LEU A 13 46.34 -6.95 -2.70
N THR A 14 46.12 -7.60 -1.55
CA THR A 14 44.79 -8.10 -1.15
C THR A 14 43.84 -6.97 -0.73
N ARG A 15 44.32 -5.93 -0.05
CA ARG A 15 43.55 -4.70 0.22
C ARG A 15 43.19 -3.95 -1.07
N ARG A 16 44.11 -3.85 -2.03
CA ARG A 16 43.87 -3.25 -3.36
C ARG A 16 42.93 -4.08 -4.25
N ARG A 17 42.88 -5.42 -4.08
CA ARG A 17 41.88 -6.28 -4.74
C ARG A 17 40.47 -6.07 -4.19
N ARG A 18 40.28 -5.77 -2.90
CA ARG A 18 38.96 -5.50 -2.28
C ARG A 18 38.30 -4.19 -2.72
N VAL A 19 39.07 -3.22 -3.22
CA VAL A 19 38.53 -1.90 -3.65
C VAL A 19 38.09 -1.89 -5.12
N ARG A 20 38.56 -2.84 -5.95
CA ARG A 20 38.17 -2.95 -7.36
C ARG A 20 36.79 -3.60 -7.49
N GLY A 21 35.91 -3.00 -8.28
CA GLY A 21 34.56 -3.51 -8.57
C GLY A 21 33.45 -2.97 -7.67
N GLN A 22 33.74 -2.02 -6.78
CA GLN A 22 32.70 -1.34 -5.98
C GLN A 22 31.65 -0.64 -6.85
N GLY A 23 32.07 -0.10 -8.01
CA GLY A 23 31.16 0.46 -9.01
C GLY A 23 30.16 -0.56 -9.56
N MET A 24 30.61 -1.80 -9.75
CA MET A 24 29.74 -2.90 -10.17
C MET A 24 28.76 -3.30 -9.06
N ALA A 25 29.23 -3.42 -7.81
CA ALA A 25 28.37 -3.75 -6.67
C ALA A 25 27.23 -2.74 -6.49
N LEU A 26 27.54 -1.43 -6.55
CA LEU A 26 26.51 -0.40 -6.48
C LEU A 26 25.55 -0.45 -7.68
N SER A 27 26.06 -0.71 -8.90
CA SER A 27 25.21 -0.82 -10.08
C SER A 27 24.22 -1.99 -9.98
N LEU A 28 24.65 -3.14 -9.44
CA LEU A 28 23.79 -4.29 -9.20
C LEU A 28 22.75 -4.01 -8.11
N LEU A 29 23.12 -3.27 -7.05
CA LEU A 29 22.17 -2.82 -6.04
C LEU A 29 21.10 -1.89 -6.64
N CYS A 30 21.50 -0.91 -7.45
CA CYS A 30 20.56 -0.05 -8.16
C CYS A 30 19.65 -0.84 -9.10
N LEU A 31 20.17 -1.88 -9.77
CA LEU A 31 19.37 -2.78 -10.59
C LEU A 31 18.33 -3.54 -9.76
N LEU A 32 18.73 -4.08 -8.61
CA LEU A 32 17.83 -4.75 -7.68
C LEU A 32 16.70 -3.82 -7.26
N PHE A 33 17.02 -2.60 -6.80
CA PHE A 33 15.99 -1.61 -6.44
C PHE A 33 15.13 -1.22 -7.64
N ALA A 34 15.70 -1.04 -8.83
CA ALA A 34 14.91 -0.72 -10.01
C ALA A 34 13.96 -1.88 -10.40
N THR A 35 14.40 -3.13 -10.25
CA THR A 35 13.54 -4.31 -10.49
C THR A 35 12.41 -4.39 -9.48
N LEU A 36 12.69 -4.18 -8.18
CA LEU A 36 11.67 -4.14 -7.14
C LEU A 36 10.65 -3.03 -7.40
N LEU A 37 11.12 -1.81 -7.71
CA LEU A 37 10.29 -0.69 -8.10
C LEU A 37 9.37 -1.05 -9.28
N ALA A 38 9.92 -1.59 -10.37
CA ALA A 38 9.15 -1.93 -11.56
C ALA A 38 8.08 -2.99 -11.27
N VAL A 39 8.42 -4.05 -10.54
CA VAL A 39 7.49 -5.13 -10.17
C VAL A 39 6.40 -4.62 -9.22
N CYS A 40 6.77 -3.86 -8.18
CA CYS A 40 5.80 -3.28 -7.25
C CYS A 40 4.83 -2.33 -7.95
N THR A 41 5.38 -1.43 -8.79
CA THR A 41 4.56 -0.49 -9.58
C THR A 41 3.64 -1.25 -10.54
N TYR A 42 4.09 -2.35 -11.15
CA TYR A 42 3.25 -3.17 -12.02
C TYR A 42 2.07 -3.80 -11.30
N VAL A 43 2.30 -4.39 -10.12
CA VAL A 43 1.24 -5.00 -9.31
C VAL A 43 0.24 -3.93 -8.85
N LEU A 44 0.73 -2.79 -8.35
CA LEU A 44 -0.12 -1.67 -7.93
C LEU A 44 -0.92 -1.08 -9.11
N SER A 45 -0.31 -0.94 -10.29
CA SER A 45 -1.00 -0.41 -11.48
C SER A 45 -2.16 -1.28 -11.94
N ARG A 46 -2.12 -2.59 -11.69
CA ARG A 46 -3.22 -3.51 -12.02
C ARG A 46 -4.44 -3.33 -11.10
N MET A 47 -4.24 -2.76 -9.91
CA MET A 47 -5.29 -2.55 -8.91
C MET A 47 -5.77 -1.10 -8.83
N ALA A 48 -4.95 -0.16 -9.30
CA ALA A 48 -5.25 1.26 -9.21
C ALA A 48 -6.39 1.65 -10.14
N ASN A 49 -7.35 2.40 -9.60
CA ASN A 49 -8.51 2.93 -10.29
C ASN A 49 -9.38 1.85 -10.96
N THR A 50 -9.27 0.59 -10.51
CA THR A 50 -10.08 -0.53 -10.97
C THR A 50 -10.68 -1.29 -9.79
N PRO A 51 -11.91 -1.81 -9.90
CA PRO A 51 -12.48 -2.65 -8.86
C PRO A 51 -11.77 -4.01 -8.84
N VAL A 52 -11.16 -4.35 -7.71
CA VAL A 52 -10.45 -5.61 -7.49
C VAL A 52 -11.22 -6.46 -6.49
N PHE A 53 -11.66 -7.63 -6.93
CA PHE A 53 -12.25 -8.61 -6.03
C PHE A 53 -11.20 -9.14 -5.05
N MET A 54 -11.43 -8.92 -3.75
CA MET A 54 -10.53 -9.32 -2.67
C MET A 54 -10.90 -10.69 -2.09
N GLY A 55 -12.13 -11.15 -2.29
CA GLY A 55 -12.62 -12.43 -1.81
C GLY A 55 -13.54 -12.28 -0.60
N LEU A 56 -13.68 -13.38 0.14
CA LEU A 56 -14.49 -13.43 1.35
C LEU A 56 -13.72 -12.79 2.51
N ASN A 57 -14.30 -11.77 3.14
CA ASN A 57 -13.88 -11.28 4.44
C ASN A 57 -14.70 -11.97 5.54
N ILE A 58 -14.04 -12.34 6.63
CA ILE A 58 -14.65 -12.97 7.79
C ILE A 58 -14.15 -12.22 9.02
N GLU A 59 -15.09 -11.65 9.75
CA GLU A 59 -14.90 -11.02 11.04
C GLU A 59 -15.56 -11.91 12.07
N THR A 60 -14.81 -12.35 13.08
CA THR A 60 -15.36 -13.17 14.17
C THR A 60 -15.07 -12.53 15.51
N PHE A 61 -15.69 -13.04 16.58
CA PHE A 61 -15.41 -12.59 17.94
C PHE A 61 -13.96 -12.83 18.40
N THR A 62 -13.19 -13.69 17.72
CA THR A 62 -11.82 -14.04 18.13
C THR A 62 -10.74 -13.67 17.12
N SER A 63 -11.10 -13.50 15.84
CA SER A 63 -10.18 -13.18 14.74
C SER A 63 -10.76 -12.06 13.89
N ASN A 64 -9.95 -11.06 13.53
CA ASN A 64 -10.40 -9.87 12.78
C ASN A 64 -11.64 -9.23 13.43
N GLN A 65 -11.51 -8.89 14.72
CA GLN A 65 -12.63 -8.38 15.51
C GLN A 65 -13.15 -7.04 14.98
N PHE A 66 -14.44 -7.00 14.64
CA PHE A 66 -15.14 -5.75 14.32
C PHE A 66 -15.79 -5.18 15.57
N ASN A 67 -15.29 -4.03 16.02
CA ASN A 67 -15.86 -3.29 17.14
C ASN A 67 -16.90 -2.30 16.64
N ILE A 68 -18.12 -2.41 17.14
CA ILE A 68 -19.20 -1.48 16.78
C ILE A 68 -18.92 -0.14 17.45
N PRO A 69 -18.82 0.96 16.68
CA PRO A 69 -18.60 2.28 17.26
C PRO A 69 -19.83 2.72 18.07
N ILE A 70 -19.60 3.24 19.27
CA ILE A 70 -20.65 3.74 20.15
C ILE A 70 -20.46 5.24 20.33
N ASN A 71 -21.31 6.06 19.72
CA ASN A 71 -21.32 7.50 19.97
C ASN A 71 -22.05 7.80 21.27
N ALA A 72 -23.28 7.32 21.41
CA ALA A 72 -24.07 7.45 22.63
C ALA A 72 -24.87 6.16 22.85
N LEU A 73 -24.74 5.57 24.03
CA LEU A 73 -25.45 4.34 24.35
C LEU A 73 -26.87 4.64 24.82
N LEU A 74 -27.86 4.10 24.11
CA LEU A 74 -29.25 4.06 24.54
C LEU A 74 -29.57 2.63 24.95
N GLN A 75 -29.86 2.42 26.22
CA GLN A 75 -30.33 1.14 26.75
C GLN A 75 -31.60 1.42 27.55
N ALA A 76 -32.65 0.64 27.31
CA ALA A 76 -33.91 0.83 28.00
C ALA A 76 -34.72 -0.47 28.09
N SER A 77 -35.72 -0.43 28.96
CA SER A 77 -36.73 -1.46 29.07
C SER A 77 -38.13 -0.84 29.05
N ASP A 78 -39.06 -1.54 28.44
CA ASP A 78 -40.45 -1.14 28.30
C ASP A 78 -41.36 -2.36 28.41
N SER A 79 -42.66 -2.13 28.58
CA SER A 79 -43.65 -3.20 28.62
C SER A 79 -44.88 -2.82 27.82
N VAL A 80 -45.36 -3.74 26.99
CA VAL A 80 -46.51 -3.50 26.11
C VAL A 80 -47.53 -4.62 26.26
N LEU A 81 -48.79 -4.22 26.47
CA LEU A 81 -49.93 -5.12 26.34
C LEU A 81 -50.23 -5.29 24.85
N LEU A 82 -50.36 -6.54 24.40
CA LEU A 82 -50.61 -6.92 22.99
C LEU A 82 -52.03 -6.57 22.48
N SER A 83 -52.77 -5.71 23.17
CA SER A 83 -54.10 -5.30 22.73
C SER A 83 -54.03 -4.53 21.41
N ILE A 84 -54.77 -5.01 20.40
CA ILE A 84 -54.83 -4.48 19.03
C ILE A 84 -55.63 -3.16 18.96
N LYS A 85 -56.22 -2.67 20.06
CA LYS A 85 -56.93 -1.38 20.01
C LYS A 85 -55.96 -0.25 19.68
N ASN A 86 -56.12 0.28 18.45
CA ASN A 86 -55.38 1.38 17.82
C ASN A 86 -55.03 2.49 18.81
N ALA A 87 -53.86 2.39 19.44
CA ALA A 87 -53.16 3.60 19.86
C ALA A 87 -52.88 4.37 18.57
N SER A 88 -53.19 5.67 18.53
CA SER A 88 -52.81 6.53 17.40
C SER A 88 -51.28 6.55 17.31
N VAL A 89 -50.73 5.77 16.39
CA VAL A 89 -49.30 5.73 16.12
C VAL A 89 -49.00 6.84 15.12
N ASP A 90 -47.96 7.63 15.40
CA ASP A 90 -47.49 8.66 14.48
C ASP A 90 -47.10 8.02 13.14
N ALA A 91 -47.71 8.50 12.05
CA ALA A 91 -47.44 8.04 10.70
C ALA A 91 -46.00 8.34 10.23
N SER A 92 -45.24 9.15 10.98
CA SER A 92 -43.82 9.39 10.70
C SER A 92 -42.90 8.25 11.15
N ILE A 93 -43.39 7.29 11.94
CA ILE A 93 -42.56 6.25 12.56
C ILE A 93 -42.11 5.22 11.52
N SER A 94 -40.80 4.95 11.47
CA SER A 94 -40.19 3.92 10.63
C SER A 94 -39.11 3.16 11.39
N LEU A 95 -38.90 1.89 11.05
CA LEU A 95 -37.80 1.10 11.58
C LEU A 95 -36.42 1.72 11.24
N SER A 96 -36.34 2.46 10.13
CA SER A 96 -35.13 3.15 9.68
C SER A 96 -34.62 4.17 10.70
N ASP A 97 -35.49 4.75 11.53
CA ASP A 97 -35.10 5.67 12.60
C ASP A 97 -34.16 4.98 13.61
N LEU A 98 -34.40 3.70 13.94
CA LEU A 98 -33.51 2.95 14.81
C LEU A 98 -32.13 2.75 14.17
N HIS A 99 -32.09 2.62 12.84
CA HIS A 99 -30.88 2.31 12.09
C HIS A 99 -30.01 3.55 11.82
N TYR A 100 -30.61 4.72 11.58
CA TYR A 100 -29.89 5.92 11.13
C TYR A 100 -29.80 7.04 12.17
N LYS A 101 -30.41 6.92 13.35
CA LYS A 101 -30.29 7.97 14.37
C LYS A 101 -28.84 8.15 14.81
N GLU A 102 -28.30 9.34 14.59
CA GLU A 102 -26.98 9.74 15.06
C GLU A 102 -27.10 10.70 16.26
N CYS A 103 -26.22 10.51 17.25
CA CYS A 103 -25.97 11.46 18.33
C CYS A 103 -24.48 11.78 18.39
N ALA A 104 -24.13 12.95 18.95
CA ALA A 104 -22.74 13.29 19.20
C ALA A 104 -22.12 12.35 20.26
N MET A 105 -20.79 12.28 20.27
CA MET A 105 -20.02 11.47 21.24
C MET A 105 -20.44 11.79 22.68
N GLN A 106 -20.84 10.76 23.42
CA GLN A 106 -21.31 10.79 24.80
C GLN A 106 -22.55 11.69 25.06
N ASP A 107 -23.32 12.03 24.03
CA ASP A 107 -24.52 12.86 24.18
C ASP A 107 -25.72 12.06 24.74
N LYS A 108 -25.77 12.00 26.06
CA LYS A 108 -26.87 11.37 26.81
C LYS A 108 -28.21 12.08 26.64
N ALA A 109 -28.22 13.38 26.32
CA ALA A 109 -29.46 14.13 26.15
C ALA A 109 -30.14 13.76 24.82
N CYS A 110 -29.37 13.66 23.74
CA CYS A 110 -29.83 13.16 22.45
C CYS A 110 -30.37 11.72 22.56
N ALA A 111 -29.65 10.83 23.25
CA ALA A 111 -30.11 9.47 23.50
C ALA A 111 -31.45 9.43 24.27
N ARG A 112 -31.57 10.20 25.36
CA ARG A 112 -32.83 10.28 26.13
C ARG A 112 -33.99 10.86 25.33
N ALA A 113 -33.74 11.85 24.47
CA ALA A 113 -34.77 12.43 23.62
C ALA A 113 -35.29 11.46 22.56
N PHE A 114 -34.44 10.52 22.10
CA PHE A 114 -34.82 9.50 21.12
C PHE A 114 -35.54 8.29 21.74
N LEU A 115 -35.41 8.07 23.05
CA LEU A 115 -35.97 6.92 23.75
C LEU A 115 -37.48 6.70 23.51
N PRO A 116 -38.37 7.72 23.58
CA PRO A 116 -39.81 7.52 23.33
C PRO A 116 -40.07 6.95 21.93
N ARG A 117 -39.40 7.49 20.90
CA ARG A 117 -39.53 7.04 19.52
C ARG A 117 -38.99 5.63 19.33
N SER A 118 -37.87 5.30 19.97
CA SER A 118 -37.32 3.95 19.99
C SER A 118 -38.30 2.94 20.61
N ASN A 119 -38.94 3.29 21.73
CA ASN A 119 -39.95 2.44 22.38
C ASN A 119 -41.16 2.21 21.47
N ASP A 120 -41.67 3.26 20.81
CA ASP A 120 -42.83 3.13 19.91
C ASP A 120 -42.54 2.20 18.72
N ILE A 121 -41.33 2.26 18.15
CA ILE A 121 -40.91 1.34 17.09
C ILE A 121 -40.87 -0.10 17.59
N TRP A 122 -40.25 -0.37 18.74
CA TRP A 122 -40.19 -1.73 19.28
C TRP A 122 -41.57 -2.26 19.72
N ARG A 123 -42.47 -1.39 20.19
CA ARG A 123 -43.88 -1.74 20.47
C ARG A 123 -44.60 -2.18 19.20
N LEU A 124 -44.37 -1.52 18.06
CA LEU A 124 -44.93 -1.92 16.77
C LEU A 124 -44.41 -3.29 16.34
N VAL A 125 -43.11 -3.53 16.50
CA VAL A 125 -42.51 -4.85 16.23
C VAL A 125 -43.14 -5.92 17.13
N ALA A 126 -43.29 -5.68 18.43
CA ALA A 126 -43.93 -6.61 19.35
C ALA A 126 -45.38 -6.93 18.94
N ARG A 127 -46.16 -5.90 18.57
CA ARG A 127 -47.56 -6.07 18.12
C ARG A 127 -47.66 -6.85 16.82
N SER A 128 -46.66 -6.76 15.95
CA SER A 128 -46.64 -7.48 14.69
C SER A 128 -46.51 -9.00 14.84
N PHE A 129 -46.11 -9.51 16.01
CA PHE A 129 -46.07 -10.95 16.27
C PHE A 129 -47.45 -11.60 16.15
N ALA A 130 -48.52 -10.85 16.41
CA ALA A 130 -49.89 -11.32 16.20
C ALA A 130 -50.24 -11.52 14.70
N LEU A 131 -49.46 -10.96 13.77
CA LEU A 131 -49.65 -11.09 12.33
C LEU A 131 -48.96 -12.33 11.73
N ILE A 132 -48.11 -13.00 12.50
CA ILE A 132 -47.29 -14.12 12.01
C ILE A 132 -48.11 -15.41 12.02
N PRO A 133 -48.39 -16.05 10.87
CA PRO A 133 -49.06 -17.34 10.85
C PRO A 133 -48.14 -18.43 11.41
N ASN A 134 -48.69 -19.33 12.23
CA ASN A 134 -47.96 -20.46 12.84
C ASN A 134 -46.65 -20.03 13.53
N PHE A 135 -46.72 -18.98 14.34
CA PHE A 135 -45.56 -18.48 15.07
C PHE A 135 -45.01 -19.53 16.03
N ASP A 136 -43.69 -19.70 16.10
CA ASP A 136 -43.04 -20.70 16.95
C ASP A 136 -43.44 -20.57 18.44
N GLN A 137 -43.78 -19.35 18.86
CA GLN A 137 -44.20 -19.02 20.21
C GLN A 137 -45.58 -18.36 20.24
N PRO A 138 -46.68 -19.11 20.10
CA PRO A 138 -48.04 -18.56 19.97
C PRO A 138 -48.48 -17.74 21.20
N ARG A 139 -47.82 -17.90 22.36
CA ARG A 139 -48.08 -17.09 23.57
C ARG A 139 -47.78 -15.60 23.36
N PHE A 140 -46.82 -15.25 22.50
CA PHE A 140 -46.53 -13.86 22.11
C PHE A 140 -47.59 -13.26 21.17
N GLN A 141 -48.62 -14.04 20.80
CA GLN A 141 -49.78 -13.58 20.02
C GLN A 141 -51.03 -13.39 20.89
N ASN A 142 -50.97 -13.78 22.18
CA ASN A 142 -52.10 -13.68 23.08
C ASN A 142 -52.27 -12.23 23.57
N ALA A 143 -53.40 -11.61 23.23
CA ALA A 143 -53.72 -10.22 23.59
C ALA A 143 -53.77 -9.91 25.10
N THR A 144 -53.85 -10.94 25.95
CA THR A 144 -53.85 -10.80 27.43
C THR A 144 -52.44 -10.77 28.02
N GLN A 145 -51.43 -11.16 27.25
CA GLN A 145 -50.04 -11.20 27.72
C GLN A 145 -49.39 -9.82 27.61
N THR A 146 -48.54 -9.52 28.59
CA THR A 146 -47.68 -8.32 28.58
C THR A 146 -46.28 -8.74 28.15
N ILE A 147 -45.83 -8.21 27.03
CA ILE A 147 -44.46 -8.41 26.55
C ILE A 147 -43.55 -7.38 27.22
N LYS A 148 -42.48 -7.84 27.86
CA LYS A 148 -41.35 -7.01 28.29
C LYS A 148 -40.39 -6.88 27.12
N ILE A 149 -39.94 -5.65 26.88
CA ILE A 149 -39.01 -5.28 25.82
C ILE A 149 -37.75 -4.77 26.51
N GLN A 150 -36.60 -5.38 26.24
CA GLN A 150 -35.29 -4.83 26.57
C GLN A 150 -34.62 -4.48 25.25
N HIS A 151 -34.04 -3.29 25.12
CA HIS A 151 -33.36 -2.91 23.88
C HIS A 151 -32.18 -2.00 24.10
N ILE A 152 -31.28 -2.02 23.11
CA ILE A 152 -30.03 -1.28 23.09
C ILE A 152 -29.78 -0.68 21.71
N ASN A 153 -29.13 0.48 21.65
CA ASN A 153 -28.74 1.17 20.42
C ASN A 153 -27.45 2.01 20.65
N ASN A 154 -26.52 1.97 19.69
CA ASN A 154 -25.21 2.65 19.74
C ASN A 154 -25.22 4.10 19.18
N LEU A 155 -26.30 4.51 18.50
CA LEU A 155 -26.55 5.88 18.01
C LEU A 155 -25.39 6.54 17.24
N SER A 156 -24.69 5.76 16.43
CA SER A 156 -23.54 6.16 15.62
C SER A 156 -23.90 6.55 14.17
N GLY A 157 -25.18 6.61 13.80
CA GLY A 157 -25.64 6.88 12.43
C GLY A 157 -25.73 5.65 11.51
N TRP A 158 -25.07 4.54 11.87
CA TRP A 158 -25.26 3.21 11.27
C TRP A 158 -25.42 2.15 12.36
N ASN A 159 -26.56 2.23 13.02
CA ASN A 159 -26.79 1.63 14.31
C ASN A 159 -26.99 0.12 14.24
N LYS A 160 -26.56 -0.56 15.30
CA LYS A 160 -26.77 -1.98 15.58
C LYS A 160 -27.79 -2.16 16.68
N ALA A 161 -28.94 -1.52 16.52
CA ALA A 161 -30.01 -1.64 17.50
C ALA A 161 -30.41 -3.12 17.66
N THR A 162 -30.66 -3.58 18.87
CA THR A 162 -31.17 -4.94 19.11
C THR A 162 -32.18 -4.89 20.24
N ALA A 163 -33.12 -5.82 20.22
CA ALA A 163 -34.12 -5.96 21.27
C ALA A 163 -34.36 -7.43 21.62
N GLN A 164 -34.62 -7.68 22.91
CA GLN A 164 -35.16 -8.93 23.42
C GLN A 164 -36.60 -8.69 23.90
N PHE A 165 -37.52 -9.52 23.42
CA PHE A 165 -38.91 -9.59 23.83
C PHE A 165 -39.11 -10.83 24.70
N SER A 166 -39.62 -10.65 25.91
CA SER A 166 -39.84 -11.73 26.86
C SER A 166 -41.22 -11.63 27.53
N LEU A 167 -41.70 -12.77 28.04
CA LEU A 167 -42.90 -12.86 28.87
C LEU A 167 -42.47 -13.15 30.31
N ALA A 168 -43.26 -12.68 31.29
CA ALA A 168 -42.99 -13.00 32.68
C ALA A 168 -43.03 -14.52 32.90
N GLU A 169 -42.07 -15.06 33.66
CA GLU A 169 -41.99 -16.49 34.05
C GLU A 169 -41.76 -17.48 32.88
N HIS A 170 -41.29 -16.99 31.73
CA HIS A 170 -41.00 -17.84 30.56
C HIS A 170 -39.49 -18.03 30.33
N ASP A 171 -39.15 -19.20 29.80
CA ASP A 171 -37.80 -19.64 29.45
C ASP A 171 -37.37 -19.29 28.02
N VAL A 172 -38.27 -18.65 27.25
CA VAL A 172 -38.06 -18.30 25.84
C VAL A 172 -38.19 -16.79 25.63
N ALA A 173 -37.35 -16.25 24.75
CA ALA A 173 -37.39 -14.88 24.28
C ALA A 173 -37.33 -14.81 22.75
N ILE A 174 -37.80 -13.70 22.20
CA ILE A 174 -37.60 -13.37 20.78
C ILE A 174 -36.58 -12.25 20.71
N THR A 175 -35.50 -12.42 19.96
CA THR A 175 -34.54 -11.33 19.69
C THR A 175 -34.71 -10.80 18.30
N CYS A 176 -34.72 -9.47 18.18
CA CYS A 176 -34.85 -8.79 16.91
C CYS A 176 -33.68 -7.84 16.66
N MET A 177 -33.22 -7.78 15.41
CA MET A 177 -32.23 -6.81 14.94
C MET A 177 -32.74 -6.15 13.64
N PRO A 178 -32.81 -4.81 13.56
CA PRO A 178 -33.14 -4.10 12.35
C PRO A 178 -31.92 -4.08 11.42
N ARG A 179 -32.13 -4.49 10.17
CA ARG A 179 -31.10 -4.50 9.13
C ARG A 179 -31.70 -4.03 7.82
N ARG A 180 -30.89 -3.31 7.05
CA ARG A 180 -31.24 -2.91 5.69
C ARG A 180 -31.19 -4.15 4.79
N ALA A 181 -32.25 -4.39 4.03
CA ALA A 181 -32.33 -5.48 3.08
C ALA A 181 -32.95 -5.00 1.76
N SER A 182 -32.52 -5.63 0.66
CA SER A 182 -33.15 -5.47 -0.64
C SER A 182 -34.18 -6.58 -0.80
N PHE A 183 -35.42 -6.25 -1.15
CA PHE A 183 -36.48 -7.24 -1.27
C PHE A 183 -37.53 -6.95 -2.33
N TYR A 184 -38.05 -8.02 -2.93
CA TYR A 184 -39.05 -8.00 -3.99
C TYR A 184 -39.89 -9.28 -3.98
N PRO A 185 -41.12 -9.25 -4.52
CA PRO A 185 -41.92 -10.46 -4.70
C PRO A 185 -41.18 -11.49 -5.55
N ALA A 186 -41.24 -12.77 -5.18
CA ALA A 186 -40.52 -13.84 -5.88
C ALA A 186 -40.94 -13.99 -7.35
N ALA A 187 -42.17 -13.58 -7.69
CA ALA A 187 -42.72 -13.54 -9.04
C ALA A 187 -42.25 -12.33 -9.88
N SER A 188 -41.57 -11.36 -9.27
CA SER A 188 -41.12 -10.12 -9.91
C SER A 188 -39.60 -10.14 -10.19
N PRO A 189 -39.12 -9.35 -11.17
CA PRO A 189 -37.69 -9.25 -11.44
C PRO A 189 -36.95 -8.49 -10.33
N ALA A 190 -35.66 -8.77 -10.16
CA ALA A 190 -34.82 -8.11 -9.15
C ALA A 190 -34.71 -6.58 -9.33
N SER A 191 -34.96 -6.06 -10.53
CA SER A 191 -35.02 -4.61 -10.80
C SER A 191 -36.20 -3.91 -10.10
N SER A 192 -37.20 -4.65 -9.64
CA SER A 192 -38.31 -4.14 -8.82
C SER A 192 -38.00 -4.11 -7.32
N ALA A 193 -36.76 -4.43 -6.94
CA ALA A 193 -36.36 -4.48 -5.54
C ALA A 193 -36.53 -3.14 -4.83
N THR A 194 -37.22 -3.22 -3.70
CA THR A 194 -37.31 -2.15 -2.72
C THR A 194 -36.23 -2.33 -1.67
N VAL A 195 -35.64 -1.23 -1.22
CA VAL A 195 -34.64 -1.25 -0.16
C VAL A 195 -35.21 -0.54 1.05
N ASP A 196 -35.37 -1.27 2.15
CA ASP A 196 -35.86 -0.74 3.42
C ASP A 196 -35.18 -1.43 4.61
N THR A 197 -35.44 -0.95 5.81
CA THR A 197 -34.97 -1.54 7.07
C THR A 197 -36.02 -2.52 7.58
N LEU A 198 -35.64 -3.79 7.76
CA LEU A 198 -36.49 -4.85 8.26
C LEU A 198 -36.00 -5.33 9.62
N ALA A 199 -36.92 -5.61 10.55
CA ALA A 199 -36.62 -6.26 11.81
C ALA A 199 -36.60 -7.75 11.59
N PHE A 200 -35.44 -8.37 11.81
CA PHE A 200 -35.29 -9.82 11.75
C PHE A 200 -35.36 -10.39 13.15
N CYS A 201 -36.41 -11.16 13.42
CA CYS A 201 -36.74 -11.68 14.73
C CYS A 201 -36.60 -13.20 14.77
N SER A 202 -35.96 -13.74 15.79
CA SER A 202 -35.76 -15.19 15.96
C SER A 202 -35.96 -15.59 17.42
N GLN A 203 -36.42 -16.82 17.63
CA GLN A 203 -36.54 -17.41 18.95
C GLN A 203 -35.16 -17.74 19.55
N ARG A 204 -34.98 -17.44 20.83
CA ARG A 204 -33.84 -17.88 21.64
C ARG A 204 -34.27 -18.28 23.05
N LYS A 205 -33.37 -18.92 23.78
CA LYS A 205 -33.53 -19.09 25.23
C LYS A 205 -33.51 -17.73 25.92
N PHE A 206 -34.46 -17.51 26.83
CA PHE A 206 -34.50 -16.31 27.66
C PHE A 206 -33.21 -16.17 28.46
N ASP A 207 -32.69 -14.96 28.47
CA ASP A 207 -31.46 -14.58 29.15
C ASP A 207 -31.76 -13.33 29.99
N PRO A 208 -31.78 -13.42 31.33
CA PRO A 208 -32.08 -12.29 32.19
C PRO A 208 -30.99 -11.23 32.17
N ASP A 209 -29.76 -11.60 31.81
CA ASP A 209 -28.58 -10.73 31.75
C ASP A 209 -28.32 -10.27 30.30
N TRP A 210 -29.33 -10.37 29.43
CA TRP A 210 -29.23 -9.99 28.02
C TRP A 210 -28.92 -8.50 27.85
N ILE A 211 -27.98 -8.20 26.95
CA ILE A 211 -27.59 -6.83 26.64
C ILE A 211 -27.86 -6.52 25.17
N CYS A 212 -27.25 -7.27 24.26
CA CYS A 212 -27.34 -6.99 22.82
C CYS A 212 -27.29 -8.24 21.93
N GLU A 213 -27.19 -9.42 22.53
CA GLU A 213 -26.89 -10.69 21.86
C GLU A 213 -28.05 -11.15 20.96
N ASN A 214 -27.75 -11.58 19.75
CA ASN A 214 -28.74 -12.14 18.82
C ASN A 214 -28.30 -13.48 18.22
N ASP A 215 -27.41 -14.18 18.92
CA ASP A 215 -26.98 -15.55 18.58
C ASP A 215 -28.16 -16.52 18.74
N VAL A 216 -28.46 -17.23 17.65
CA VAL A 216 -29.55 -18.20 17.55
C VAL A 216 -29.11 -19.37 16.66
N PRO A 217 -29.66 -20.59 16.86
CA PRO A 217 -29.34 -21.73 16.02
C PRO A 217 -29.59 -21.45 14.52
N LEU A 218 -28.74 -22.00 13.65
CA LEU A 218 -28.82 -21.79 12.20
C LEU A 218 -30.13 -22.28 11.56
N ASP A 219 -30.81 -23.25 12.19
CA ASP A 219 -32.10 -23.78 11.76
C ASP A 219 -33.30 -23.03 12.35
N ALA A 220 -33.07 -22.06 13.25
CA ALA A 220 -34.16 -21.29 13.84
C ALA A 220 -34.89 -20.45 12.79
N ASN A 221 -36.22 -20.38 12.91
CA ASN A 221 -37.02 -19.51 12.07
C ASN A 221 -36.67 -18.05 12.35
N THR A 222 -36.45 -17.30 11.27
CA THR A 222 -36.17 -15.87 11.28
C THR A 222 -37.29 -15.17 10.54
N TYR A 223 -38.06 -14.37 11.26
CA TYR A 223 -39.21 -13.64 10.77
C TYR A 223 -38.79 -12.23 10.38
N ALA A 224 -39.14 -11.79 9.18
CA ALA A 224 -38.87 -10.44 8.71
C ALA A 224 -40.12 -9.56 8.84
N ILE A 225 -39.98 -8.42 9.51
CA ILE A 225 -41.05 -7.46 9.75
C ILE A 225 -40.61 -6.08 9.25
N GLN A 226 -41.43 -5.45 8.42
CA GLN A 226 -41.26 -4.07 8.01
C GLN A 226 -42.07 -3.16 8.94
N VAL A 227 -41.49 -2.04 9.36
CA VAL A 227 -42.25 -0.95 10.02
C VAL A 227 -42.04 0.31 9.23
N SER A 228 -43.09 0.75 8.51
CA SER A 228 -43.06 1.94 7.67
C SER A 228 -44.38 2.69 7.79
N HIS A 229 -44.29 4.02 7.80
CA HIS A 229 -45.45 4.91 7.96
C HIS A 229 -46.33 4.60 9.18
N GLY A 230 -45.72 4.19 10.30
CA GLY A 230 -46.44 3.80 11.52
C GLY A 230 -47.17 2.45 11.43
N GLN A 231 -47.03 1.70 10.33
CA GLN A 231 -47.64 0.39 10.12
C GLN A 231 -46.59 -0.72 10.14
N ALA A 232 -46.86 -1.80 10.86
CA ALA A 232 -46.05 -3.01 10.84
C ALA A 232 -46.63 -4.05 9.86
N THR A 233 -45.79 -4.56 8.96
CA THR A 233 -46.15 -5.55 7.94
C THR A 233 -45.24 -6.76 8.07
N TYR A 234 -45.83 -7.95 8.10
CA TYR A 234 -45.09 -9.21 8.11
C TYR A 234 -44.69 -9.62 6.69
N ILE A 235 -43.38 -9.72 6.45
CA ILE A 235 -42.80 -10.00 5.14
C ILE A 235 -42.69 -11.50 4.87
N GLY A 236 -42.39 -12.30 5.89
CA GLY A 236 -42.30 -13.76 5.78
C GLY A 236 -41.31 -14.38 6.77
N VAL A 237 -41.05 -15.67 6.61
CA VAL A 237 -40.12 -16.46 7.43
C VAL A 237 -39.12 -17.24 6.57
N ALA A 238 -37.89 -17.37 7.06
CA ALA A 238 -36.86 -18.25 6.51
C ALA A 238 -35.96 -18.78 7.65
N ALA A 239 -35.25 -19.89 7.43
CA ALA A 239 -34.26 -20.38 8.39
C ALA A 239 -33.07 -19.41 8.51
N ARG A 240 -32.49 -19.26 9.70
CA ARG A 240 -31.40 -18.31 9.98
C ARG A 240 -30.20 -18.45 9.03
N ARG A 241 -29.81 -19.68 8.67
CA ARG A 241 -28.74 -19.97 7.70
C ARG A 241 -28.92 -19.33 6.31
N GLN A 242 -30.12 -18.87 5.97
CA GLN A 242 -30.38 -18.20 4.70
C GLN A 242 -29.93 -16.74 4.70
N VAL A 243 -29.73 -16.14 5.88
CA VAL A 243 -29.44 -14.70 6.07
C VAL A 243 -28.22 -14.40 6.94
N TYR A 244 -27.58 -15.43 7.51
CA TYR A 244 -26.38 -15.34 8.35
C TYR A 244 -25.26 -16.23 7.79
N LEU A 245 -24.02 -15.71 7.74
CA LEU A 245 -22.83 -16.34 7.14
C LEU A 245 -23.10 -16.88 5.73
N ASN A 246 -23.80 -16.09 4.94
CA ASN A 246 -24.16 -16.43 3.56
C ASN A 246 -24.13 -15.16 2.69
N PRO A 247 -22.95 -14.55 2.54
CA PRO A 247 -22.83 -13.24 1.91
C PRO A 247 -23.22 -13.30 0.43
N GLY A 248 -23.94 -12.27 -0.02
CA GLY A 248 -24.47 -12.20 -1.39
C GLY A 248 -25.65 -13.14 -1.70
N HIS A 249 -26.10 -13.96 -0.75
CA HIS A 249 -27.22 -14.87 -0.96
C HIS A 249 -28.57 -14.15 -0.92
N VAL A 250 -29.50 -14.58 -1.78
CA VAL A 250 -30.88 -14.10 -1.80
C VAL A 250 -31.77 -15.17 -1.18
N ALA A 251 -32.20 -14.95 0.05
CA ALA A 251 -33.10 -15.81 0.79
C ALA A 251 -34.54 -15.71 0.26
N THR A 252 -35.26 -16.83 0.28
CA THR A 252 -36.71 -16.82 0.01
C THR A 252 -37.46 -16.88 1.34
N PHE A 253 -38.20 -15.82 1.64
CA PHE A 253 -39.08 -15.71 2.80
C PHE A 253 -40.51 -16.06 2.38
N THR A 254 -41.14 -16.97 3.11
CA THR A 254 -42.46 -17.49 2.76
C THR A 254 -43.51 -17.14 3.81
N GLY A 255 -44.79 -17.31 3.46
CA GLY A 255 -45.91 -17.15 4.39
C GLY A 255 -46.26 -15.70 4.75
N GLY A 256 -45.63 -14.71 4.11
CA GLY A 256 -45.96 -13.28 4.27
C GLY A 256 -47.27 -12.88 3.61
N LEU A 257 -47.77 -11.68 3.96
CA LEU A 257 -49.03 -11.14 3.43
C LEU A 257 -49.00 -10.88 1.91
N HIS A 258 -47.80 -10.70 1.35
CA HIS A 258 -47.58 -10.39 -0.06
C HIS A 258 -47.13 -11.61 -0.90
N GLY A 259 -47.28 -12.82 -0.36
CA GLY A 259 -46.74 -14.05 -0.95
C GLY A 259 -45.26 -14.22 -0.65
N ASP A 260 -44.59 -15.09 -1.42
CA ASP A 260 -43.16 -15.35 -1.24
C ASP A 260 -42.32 -14.14 -1.66
N MET A 261 -41.39 -13.73 -0.80
CA MET A 261 -40.52 -12.59 -0.98
C MET A 261 -39.07 -13.04 -1.08
N ARG A 262 -38.31 -12.44 -1.98
CA ARG A 262 -36.85 -12.62 -2.08
C ARG A 262 -36.16 -11.49 -1.34
N LEU A 263 -35.32 -11.82 -0.36
CA LEU A 263 -34.55 -10.88 0.45
C LEU A 263 -33.06 -11.12 0.22
N GLY A 264 -32.32 -10.07 -0.07
CA GLY A 264 -30.87 -10.10 -0.22
C GLY A 264 -30.17 -8.96 0.51
N PRO A 265 -28.84 -9.04 0.62
CA PRO A 265 -28.04 -7.97 1.22
C PRO A 265 -28.08 -6.71 0.36
N VAL A 266 -27.93 -5.56 1.03
CA VAL A 266 -27.64 -4.29 0.36
C VAL A 266 -26.14 -4.08 0.40
N GLU A 267 -25.55 -3.80 -0.76
CA GLU A 267 -24.12 -3.52 -0.86
C GLU A 267 -23.76 -2.30 -0.01
N ALA A 268 -22.84 -2.50 0.94
CA ALA A 268 -22.27 -1.41 1.71
C ALA A 268 -21.05 -0.86 0.99
N ILE A 269 -20.96 0.46 0.90
CA ILE A 269 -19.80 1.16 0.35
C ILE A 269 -19.12 1.88 1.51
N ASP A 270 -18.00 1.33 1.97
CA ASP A 270 -17.18 1.94 3.01
C ASP A 270 -16.04 2.73 2.38
N GLU A 271 -15.83 3.95 2.84
CA GLU A 271 -14.82 4.87 2.34
C GLU A 271 -13.72 5.08 3.38
N TYR A 272 -12.46 5.03 2.95
CA TYR A 272 -11.29 5.25 3.79
C TYR A 272 -10.45 6.41 3.24
N ASP A 273 -10.08 7.32 4.13
CA ASP A 273 -9.25 8.51 3.90
C ASP A 273 -9.74 9.40 2.74
N GLY A 274 -11.05 9.67 2.70
CA GLY A 274 -11.65 10.62 1.75
C GLY A 274 -11.76 10.09 0.31
N GLY A 275 -11.99 8.79 0.15
CA GLY A 275 -12.22 8.13 -1.14
C GLY A 275 -11.01 7.41 -1.71
N ILE A 276 -9.85 7.50 -1.05
CA ILE A 276 -8.62 6.88 -1.53
C ILE A 276 -8.78 5.36 -1.64
N VAL A 277 -9.36 4.75 -0.62
CA VAL A 277 -9.79 3.35 -0.65
C VAL A 277 -11.29 3.30 -0.45
N GLN A 278 -11.98 2.62 -1.35
CA GLN A 278 -13.38 2.27 -1.22
C GLN A 278 -13.54 0.75 -1.17
N VAL A 279 -14.43 0.31 -0.31
CA VAL A 279 -14.69 -1.10 -0.06
C VAL A 279 -16.17 -1.31 -0.32
N LEU A 280 -16.48 -2.13 -1.32
CA LEU A 280 -17.83 -2.52 -1.63
C LEU A 280 -18.04 -3.96 -1.16
N ALA A 281 -19.02 -4.18 -0.30
CA ALA A 281 -19.28 -5.50 0.24
C ALA A 281 -20.79 -5.74 0.48
N PRO A 282 -21.40 -6.74 -0.18
CA PRO A 282 -22.62 -7.36 0.30
C PRO A 282 -22.29 -8.21 1.53
N TRP A 283 -22.32 -7.56 2.69
CA TRP A 283 -22.24 -8.22 3.98
C TRP A 283 -23.47 -9.08 4.26
N ASP A 284 -23.37 -9.99 5.22
CA ASP A 284 -24.52 -10.72 5.74
C ASP A 284 -25.67 -9.78 6.08
N VAL A 285 -26.88 -10.20 5.73
CA VAL A 285 -28.11 -9.47 6.07
C VAL A 285 -28.19 -9.36 7.58
N LEU A 286 -27.92 -10.46 8.30
CA LEU A 286 -28.19 -10.56 9.72
C LEU A 286 -27.02 -11.15 10.52
N PRO A 287 -26.01 -10.33 10.87
CA PRO A 287 -24.83 -10.76 11.61
C PRO A 287 -25.13 -11.07 13.08
N PHE A 288 -24.17 -11.67 13.79
CA PHE A 288 -24.26 -11.88 15.25
C PHE A 288 -23.52 -10.79 16.01
N GLY A 289 -24.14 -10.24 17.03
CA GLY A 289 -23.55 -9.30 17.98
C GLY A 289 -23.31 -9.96 19.33
N SER A 290 -22.22 -9.59 19.99
CA SER A 290 -21.92 -9.97 21.38
C SER A 290 -21.50 -8.73 22.18
N CYS A 291 -22.10 -8.57 23.38
CA CYS A 291 -21.74 -7.53 24.34
C CYS A 291 -21.15 -8.11 25.62
N ALA A 292 -20.70 -9.37 25.60
CA ALA A 292 -20.14 -10.05 26.77
C ALA A 292 -18.96 -9.30 27.41
N THR A 293 -18.21 -8.53 26.62
CA THR A 293 -17.06 -7.72 27.07
C THR A 293 -17.31 -6.22 26.96
N LEU A 294 -18.56 -5.79 26.77
CA LEU A 294 -18.91 -4.37 26.60
C LEU A 294 -18.57 -3.58 27.86
N ASN A 295 -17.67 -2.61 27.71
CA ASN A 295 -17.37 -1.61 28.72
C ASN A 295 -18.06 -0.29 28.35
N THR A 296 -19.09 0.06 29.12
CA THR A 296 -19.90 1.26 28.90
C THR A 296 -19.15 2.56 29.16
N ALA A 297 -18.03 2.53 29.89
CA ALA A 297 -17.19 3.70 30.14
C ALA A 297 -16.29 4.02 28.94
N THR A 298 -15.77 3.00 28.26
CA THR A 298 -14.87 3.17 27.10
C THR A 298 -15.61 3.09 25.77
N GLY A 299 -16.82 2.53 25.73
CA GLY A 299 -17.58 2.32 24.49
C GLY A 299 -17.02 1.19 23.60
N LEU A 300 -16.24 0.27 24.18
CA LEU A 300 -15.58 -0.84 23.48
C LEU A 300 -16.09 -2.19 23.97
N GLY A 301 -15.92 -3.25 23.18
CA GLY A 301 -16.31 -4.61 23.56
C GLY A 301 -17.69 -5.06 23.06
N TRP A 302 -18.36 -4.23 22.24
CA TRP A 302 -19.48 -4.70 21.41
C TRP A 302 -18.92 -5.20 20.08
N LEU A 303 -18.86 -6.52 19.94
CA LEU A 303 -18.27 -7.20 18.79
C LEU A 303 -19.33 -7.75 17.83
N MET A 304 -18.97 -7.86 16.56
CA MET A 304 -19.81 -8.47 15.52
C MET A 304 -19.10 -9.64 14.85
N ASP A 305 -19.86 -10.69 14.55
CA ASP A 305 -19.47 -11.83 13.70
C ASP A 305 -20.26 -11.74 12.38
N MET A 306 -19.53 -11.62 11.28
CA MET A 306 -20.09 -11.36 9.95
C MET A 306 -19.15 -11.74 8.81
N GLN A 307 -19.75 -12.01 7.66
CA GLN A 307 -19.05 -12.31 6.42
C GLN A 307 -19.54 -11.44 5.26
N GLY A 308 -18.64 -11.16 4.32
CA GLY A 308 -18.92 -10.32 3.17
C GLY A 308 -17.96 -10.56 2.02
N TYR A 309 -18.46 -10.48 0.78
CA TYR A 309 -17.61 -10.53 -0.40
C TYR A 309 -17.08 -9.14 -0.72
N VAL A 310 -15.78 -8.92 -0.51
CA VAL A 310 -15.21 -7.58 -0.62
C VAL A 310 -14.65 -7.32 -2.01
N THR A 311 -15.05 -6.19 -2.59
CA THR A 311 -14.43 -5.56 -3.75
C THR A 311 -13.77 -4.26 -3.32
N LEU A 312 -12.48 -4.14 -3.57
CA LEU A 312 -11.69 -2.95 -3.26
C LEU A 312 -11.58 -2.08 -4.50
N LEU A 313 -11.84 -0.78 -4.38
CA LEU A 313 -11.43 0.22 -5.34
C LEU A 313 -10.41 1.14 -4.68
N TRP A 314 -9.18 1.12 -5.18
CA TRP A 314 -8.11 1.99 -4.70
C TRP A 314 -7.83 3.07 -5.74
N THR A 315 -8.13 4.32 -5.39
CA THR A 315 -7.85 5.47 -6.26
C THR A 315 -6.42 5.97 -6.03
N CYS A 316 -5.66 6.04 -7.11
CA CYS A 316 -4.28 6.50 -7.06
C CYS A 316 -3.91 7.18 -8.37
N GLU A 317 -3.59 8.46 -8.30
CA GLU A 317 -3.15 9.27 -9.45
C GLU A 317 -1.61 9.30 -9.60
N SER A 318 -0.89 8.83 -8.59
CA SER A 318 0.57 8.94 -8.48
C SER A 318 1.33 7.67 -8.90
N ILE A 319 0.69 6.72 -9.59
CA ILE A 319 1.37 5.51 -10.08
C ILE A 319 1.95 5.76 -11.47
N PHE A 320 3.25 6.02 -11.51
CA PHE A 320 3.95 6.30 -12.77
C PHE A 320 4.57 5.04 -13.36
N PHE A 321 3.74 4.09 -13.82
CA PHE A 321 4.22 2.83 -14.42
C PHE A 321 5.22 3.05 -15.56
N GLN A 322 4.93 3.98 -16.46
CA GLN A 322 5.82 4.31 -17.58
C GLN A 322 7.18 4.83 -17.07
N SER A 323 7.18 5.74 -16.10
CA SER A 323 8.42 6.28 -15.50
C SER A 323 9.23 5.21 -14.78
N ALA A 324 8.59 4.30 -14.05
CA ALA A 324 9.25 3.16 -13.42
C ALA A 324 9.89 2.22 -14.45
N LEU A 325 9.19 1.94 -15.55
CA LEU A 325 9.71 1.10 -16.65
C LEU A 325 10.87 1.78 -17.37
N VAL A 326 10.78 3.09 -17.64
CA VAL A 326 11.88 3.87 -18.23
C VAL A 326 13.10 3.88 -17.30
N LEU A 327 12.92 4.12 -16.00
CA LEU A 327 14.00 4.09 -15.02
C LEU A 327 14.64 2.69 -14.94
N TRP A 328 13.84 1.62 -15.02
CA TRP A 328 14.33 0.26 -15.06
C TRP A 328 15.17 -0.03 -16.31
N LEU A 329 14.65 0.28 -17.51
CA LEU A 329 15.38 0.12 -18.77
C LEU A 329 16.69 0.92 -18.78
N LEU A 330 16.65 2.17 -18.29
CA LEU A 330 17.82 3.01 -18.16
C LEU A 330 18.84 2.40 -17.19
N THR A 331 18.40 1.87 -16.05
CA THR A 331 19.28 1.23 -15.07
C THR A 331 19.91 -0.04 -15.63
N VAL A 332 19.14 -0.88 -16.35
CA VAL A 332 19.66 -2.06 -17.07
C VAL A 332 20.74 -1.65 -18.07
N TYR A 333 20.47 -0.63 -18.89
CA TYR A 333 21.44 -0.09 -19.83
C TYR A 333 22.74 0.38 -19.14
N LEU A 334 22.63 1.14 -18.05
CA LEU A 334 23.78 1.64 -17.30
C LEU A 334 24.57 0.52 -16.61
N VAL A 335 23.91 -0.55 -16.18
CA VAL A 335 24.56 -1.74 -15.62
C VAL A 335 25.29 -2.52 -16.71
N LEU A 336 24.71 -2.65 -17.91
CA LEU A 336 25.39 -3.25 -19.06
C LEU A 336 26.65 -2.44 -19.43
N LEU A 337 26.55 -1.11 -19.44
CA LEU A 337 27.72 -0.23 -19.61
C LEU A 337 28.77 -0.45 -18.53
N GLN A 338 28.36 -0.51 -17.26
CA GLN A 338 29.27 -0.76 -16.15
C GLN A 338 29.96 -2.12 -16.31
N PHE A 339 29.22 -3.15 -16.67
CA PHE A 339 29.72 -4.51 -16.84
C PHE A 339 30.70 -4.64 -18.02
N VAL A 340 30.38 -4.03 -19.16
CA VAL A 340 31.18 -4.16 -20.39
C VAL A 340 32.44 -3.28 -20.34
N PHE A 341 32.32 -2.02 -19.92
CA PHE A 341 33.39 -1.03 -20.06
C PHE A 341 34.11 -0.68 -18.75
N LEU A 342 33.42 -0.82 -17.61
CA LEU A 342 33.87 -0.35 -16.28
C LEU A 342 33.85 -1.44 -15.21
N ARG A 343 33.96 -2.73 -15.59
CA ARG A 343 33.81 -3.88 -14.67
C ARG A 343 34.64 -3.79 -13.39
N HIS A 344 35.86 -3.27 -13.50
CA HIS A 344 36.82 -3.15 -12.41
C HIS A 344 36.91 -1.74 -11.83
N SER A 345 36.11 -0.79 -12.33
CA SER A 345 36.11 0.60 -11.88
C SER A 345 35.56 0.70 -10.47
N VAL A 346 36.10 1.65 -9.71
CA VAL A 346 35.57 2.02 -8.40
C VAL A 346 34.33 2.89 -8.58
N ILE A 347 34.25 3.66 -9.66
CA ILE A 347 33.15 4.61 -9.93
C ILE A 347 31.96 3.86 -10.52
N CYS A 348 30.75 4.17 -10.02
CA CYS A 348 29.51 3.63 -10.55
C CYS A 348 28.91 4.57 -11.60
N CYS A 349 28.57 4.05 -12.77
CA CYS A 349 27.95 4.81 -13.86
C CYS A 349 26.54 5.30 -13.50
N VAL A 350 25.77 4.54 -12.70
CA VAL A 350 24.35 4.81 -12.45
C VAL A 350 24.12 6.17 -11.75
N PRO A 351 24.69 6.45 -10.56
CA PRO A 351 24.50 7.74 -9.90
C PRO A 351 25.04 8.91 -10.71
N VAL A 352 26.18 8.71 -11.40
CA VAL A 352 26.81 9.77 -12.21
C VAL A 352 25.93 10.15 -13.39
N TYR A 353 25.35 9.17 -14.09
CA TYR A 353 24.45 9.45 -15.21
C TYR A 353 23.13 10.05 -14.74
N LEU A 354 22.52 9.49 -13.69
CA LEU A 354 21.24 9.99 -13.15
C LEU A 354 21.38 11.39 -12.54
N SER A 355 22.54 11.74 -11.97
CA SER A 355 22.77 13.07 -11.38
C SER A 355 22.76 14.21 -12.39
N LYS A 356 22.92 13.90 -13.67
CA LYS A 356 22.89 14.87 -14.77
C LYS A 356 21.49 15.00 -15.40
N ASN A 357 20.50 14.29 -14.88
CA ASN A 357 19.13 14.25 -15.39
C ASN A 357 18.13 14.69 -14.32
N VAL A 358 17.09 15.42 -14.75
CA VAL A 358 16.00 15.91 -13.86
C VAL A 358 14.98 14.81 -13.53
N ILE A 359 14.94 13.73 -14.32
CA ILE A 359 13.97 12.63 -14.19
C ILE A 359 13.99 12.01 -12.79
N GLY A 360 15.18 11.79 -12.21
CA GLY A 360 15.33 11.16 -10.89
C GLY A 360 14.65 11.97 -9.76
N PRO A 361 15.04 13.24 -9.55
CA PRO A 361 14.40 14.11 -8.57
C PRO A 361 12.89 14.28 -8.76
N VAL A 362 12.41 14.35 -10.01
CA VAL A 362 10.96 14.45 -10.30
C VAL A 362 10.22 13.20 -9.86
N ILE A 363 10.74 12.00 -10.17
CA ILE A 363 10.15 10.74 -9.71
C ILE A 363 10.11 10.71 -8.17
N LEU A 364 11.19 11.14 -7.50
CA LEU A 364 11.24 11.17 -6.04
C LEU A 364 10.17 12.08 -5.43
N LEU A 365 10.03 13.31 -5.92
CA LEU A 365 9.05 14.28 -5.42
C LEU A 365 7.62 13.81 -5.63
N LEU A 366 7.31 13.29 -6.82
CA LEU A 366 5.99 12.72 -7.12
C LEU A 366 5.69 11.48 -6.26
N SER A 367 6.71 10.68 -5.92
CA SER A 367 6.53 9.52 -5.04
C SER A 367 6.19 9.92 -3.61
N PHE A 368 6.87 10.95 -3.07
CA PHE A 368 6.52 11.48 -1.75
C PHE A 368 5.17 12.19 -1.74
N TYR A 369 4.80 12.88 -2.82
CA TYR A 369 3.48 13.49 -2.94
C TYR A 369 2.36 12.43 -2.97
N GLY A 370 2.59 11.33 -3.69
CA GLY A 370 1.67 10.20 -3.81
C GLY A 370 1.63 9.25 -2.61
N ASP A 371 2.51 9.46 -1.62
CA ASP A 371 2.76 8.52 -0.54
C ASP A 371 1.52 8.26 0.33
N ARG A 372 0.71 9.30 0.57
CA ARG A 372 -0.56 9.19 1.31
C ARG A 372 -1.47 8.10 0.74
N SER A 373 -1.56 7.97 -0.58
CA SER A 373 -2.40 6.96 -1.24
C SER A 373 -1.85 5.54 -1.02
N LEU A 374 -0.52 5.38 -1.04
CA LEU A 374 0.14 4.10 -0.76
C LEU A 374 0.01 3.71 0.72
N GLN A 375 0.21 4.66 1.63
CA GLN A 375 0.04 4.45 3.08
C GLN A 375 -1.39 4.05 3.43
N THR A 376 -2.39 4.67 2.80
CA THR A 376 -3.81 4.32 3.01
C THR A 376 -4.08 2.88 2.59
N LEU A 377 -3.59 2.45 1.42
CA LEU A 377 -3.73 1.07 0.95
C LEU A 377 -3.02 0.08 1.88
N SER A 378 -1.76 0.35 2.23
CA SER A 378 -0.98 -0.52 3.12
C SER A 378 -1.60 -0.65 4.51
N THR A 379 -2.10 0.45 5.07
CA THR A 379 -2.81 0.46 6.37
C THR A 379 -4.10 -0.34 6.31
N TYR A 380 -4.91 -0.14 5.27
CA TYR A 380 -6.15 -0.90 5.09
C TYR A 380 -5.87 -2.41 4.98
N MET A 381 -4.86 -2.80 4.19
CA MET A 381 -4.46 -4.20 4.03
C MET A 381 -3.87 -4.80 5.32
N TYR A 382 -3.21 -4.00 6.15
CA TYR A 382 -2.67 -4.43 7.44
C TYR A 382 -3.80 -4.73 8.44
N GLN A 383 -4.81 -3.86 8.50
CA GLN A 383 -5.98 -4.04 9.37
C GLN A 383 -6.90 -5.18 8.91
N ASN A 384 -6.85 -5.57 7.63
CA ASN A 384 -7.72 -6.59 7.03
C ASN A 384 -6.91 -7.76 6.42
N PRO A 385 -6.31 -8.65 7.23
CA PRO A 385 -5.42 -9.71 6.74
C PRO A 385 -6.14 -10.89 6.08
N SER A 386 -7.48 -10.97 6.19
CA SER A 386 -8.34 -12.09 5.74
C SER A 386 -8.31 -12.37 4.24
N PHE A 387 -7.91 -11.41 3.40
CA PHE A 387 -8.01 -11.51 1.94
C PHE A 387 -7.06 -12.50 1.26
N GLY A 388 -6.18 -13.18 1.99
CA GLY A 388 -5.15 -14.06 1.41
C GLY A 388 -4.12 -13.31 0.52
N LYS A 389 -4.15 -11.97 0.55
CA LYS A 389 -3.26 -11.07 -0.20
C LYS A 389 -2.40 -10.21 0.73
N ALA A 390 -1.96 -10.78 1.85
CA ALA A 390 -1.16 -10.09 2.87
C ALA A 390 0.13 -9.44 2.33
N TYR A 391 0.66 -9.91 1.21
CA TYR A 391 1.84 -9.34 0.57
C TYR A 391 1.62 -7.90 0.08
N LEU A 392 0.37 -7.47 -0.17
CA LEU A 392 0.05 -6.10 -0.60
C LEU A 392 0.45 -5.04 0.43
N VAL A 393 0.51 -5.40 1.72
CA VAL A 393 0.96 -4.51 2.81
C VAL A 393 2.37 -3.98 2.53
N TYR A 394 3.25 -4.82 1.97
CA TYR A 394 4.67 -4.50 1.78
C TYR A 394 5.00 -3.90 0.41
N ILE A 395 4.11 -3.98 -0.57
CA ILE A 395 4.41 -3.56 -1.94
C ILE A 395 4.56 -2.03 -2.04
N GLY A 396 3.67 -1.26 -1.41
CA GLY A 396 3.80 0.21 -1.34
C GLY A 396 5.11 0.65 -0.67
N PRO A 397 5.39 0.20 0.56
CA PRO A 397 6.66 0.45 1.25
C PRO A 397 7.90 0.07 0.43
N ALA A 398 7.89 -1.11 -0.20
CA ALA A 398 9.01 -1.56 -1.03
C ALA A 398 9.21 -0.71 -2.28
N GLN A 399 8.12 -0.22 -2.89
CA GLN A 399 8.17 0.70 -4.02
C GLN A 399 8.86 2.01 -3.62
N LEU A 400 8.37 2.67 -2.56
CA LEU A 400 8.91 3.96 -2.10
C LEU A 400 10.38 3.82 -1.66
N ALA A 401 10.69 2.82 -0.84
CA ALA A 401 12.04 2.54 -0.37
C ALA A 401 13.02 2.31 -1.53
N SER A 402 12.58 1.61 -2.59
CA SER A 402 13.40 1.37 -3.78
C SER A 402 13.72 2.65 -4.55
N ILE A 403 12.76 3.57 -4.70
CA ILE A 403 12.99 4.89 -5.32
C ILE A 403 14.02 5.67 -4.49
N VAL A 404 13.81 5.73 -3.18
CA VAL A 404 14.71 6.40 -2.24
C VAL A 404 16.12 5.81 -2.30
N GLY A 405 16.26 4.48 -2.32
CA GLY A 405 17.54 3.78 -2.39
C GLY A 405 18.34 4.12 -3.66
N ILE A 406 17.70 4.15 -4.83
CA ILE A 406 18.34 4.56 -6.10
C ILE A 406 18.70 6.05 -6.07
N MET A 407 17.80 6.89 -5.55
CA MET A 407 17.99 8.34 -5.53
C MET A 407 19.03 8.80 -4.51
N THR A 408 19.28 8.05 -3.44
CA THR A 408 20.28 8.39 -2.41
C THR A 408 21.66 8.64 -3.03
N GLY A 409 22.18 7.69 -3.82
CA GLY A 409 23.45 7.85 -4.51
C GLY A 409 23.44 9.00 -5.52
N THR A 410 22.31 9.17 -6.22
CA THR A 410 22.10 10.21 -7.22
C THR A 410 22.14 11.61 -6.60
N LEU A 411 21.44 11.83 -5.48
CA LEU A 411 21.38 13.11 -4.77
C LEU A 411 22.74 13.51 -4.19
N ILE A 412 23.46 12.55 -3.60
CA ILE A 412 24.83 12.80 -3.12
C ILE A 412 25.72 13.19 -4.31
N GLN A 413 25.61 12.51 -5.46
CA GLN A 413 26.38 12.85 -6.64
C GLN A 413 25.99 14.22 -7.27
N ILE A 414 24.72 14.63 -7.18
CA ILE A 414 24.27 15.98 -7.55
C ILE A 414 24.97 17.02 -6.68
N TRP A 415 25.04 16.81 -5.36
CA TRP A 415 25.66 17.73 -4.41
C TRP A 415 27.14 18.01 -4.71
N PHE A 416 27.88 16.99 -5.14
CA PHE A 416 29.31 17.13 -5.42
C PHE A 416 29.62 17.55 -6.87
N ASN A 417 28.64 17.63 -7.77
CA ASN A 417 28.82 18.05 -9.16
C ASN A 417 29.47 19.47 -9.21
N PRO A 418 30.56 19.71 -9.98
CA PRO A 418 31.13 18.91 -11.07
C PRO A 418 32.08 17.75 -10.69
N ARG A 419 32.33 17.50 -9.40
CA ARG A 419 33.25 16.43 -8.94
C ARG A 419 32.56 15.07 -8.90
N LEU A 420 33.33 14.01 -9.15
CA LEU A 420 32.88 12.63 -8.95
C LEU A 420 33.03 12.21 -7.49
N VAL A 421 31.99 11.54 -6.99
CA VAL A 421 32.05 10.81 -5.73
C VAL A 421 32.74 9.48 -5.98
N THR A 422 33.96 9.31 -5.47
CA THR A 422 34.77 8.10 -5.69
C THR A 422 34.66 7.11 -4.54
N GLN A 423 34.15 7.53 -3.37
CA GLN A 423 33.83 6.63 -2.26
C GLN A 423 32.50 5.87 -2.51
N THR A 424 32.46 5.07 -3.58
CA THR A 424 31.25 4.33 -4.00
C THR A 424 30.72 3.39 -2.93
N TRP A 425 31.58 2.88 -2.05
CA TRP A 425 31.15 2.08 -0.91
C TRP A 425 30.28 2.89 0.09
N LEU A 426 30.54 4.18 0.29
CA LEU A 426 29.70 5.05 1.13
C LEU A 426 28.32 5.23 0.48
N LEU A 427 28.29 5.44 -0.84
CA LEU A 427 27.03 5.53 -1.59
C LEU A 427 26.23 4.23 -1.47
N LEU A 428 26.90 3.07 -1.56
CA LEU A 428 26.28 1.76 -1.40
C LEU A 428 25.68 1.60 0.00
N VAL A 429 26.47 1.86 1.05
CA VAL A 429 25.98 1.74 2.44
C VAL A 429 24.83 2.72 2.70
N ALA A 430 24.96 3.99 2.28
CA ALA A 430 23.92 4.98 2.45
C ALA A 430 22.62 4.59 1.71
N SER A 431 22.72 4.09 0.47
CA SER A 431 21.57 3.60 -0.29
C SER A 431 20.86 2.43 0.39
N VAL A 432 21.60 1.47 0.96
CA VAL A 432 21.01 0.33 1.69
C VAL A 432 20.36 0.81 3.00
N VAL A 433 21.06 1.63 3.79
CA VAL A 433 20.53 2.16 5.05
C VAL A 433 19.27 2.96 4.81
N ASN A 434 19.26 3.82 3.79
CA ASN A 434 18.08 4.63 3.47
C ASN A 434 16.90 3.77 3.01
N TRP A 435 17.16 2.75 2.19
CA TRP A 435 16.14 1.77 1.79
C TRP A 435 15.53 1.06 3.00
N VAL A 436 16.38 0.54 3.91
CA VAL A 436 15.92 -0.19 5.10
C VAL A 436 15.10 0.73 6.01
N LEU A 437 15.55 1.95 6.26
CA LEU A 437 14.85 2.90 7.13
C LEU A 437 13.47 3.26 6.58
N VAL A 438 13.37 3.67 5.31
CA VAL A 438 12.08 4.02 4.70
C VAL A 438 11.16 2.81 4.64
N PHE A 439 11.67 1.64 4.25
CA PHE A 439 10.86 0.41 4.24
C PHE A 439 10.30 0.10 5.63
N CYS A 440 11.13 0.19 6.68
CA CYS A 440 10.69 -0.14 8.03
C CYS A 440 9.70 0.88 8.59
N LEU A 441 9.89 2.17 8.30
CA LEU A 441 8.94 3.22 8.70
C LEU A 441 7.57 3.00 8.06
N GLU A 442 7.54 2.83 6.74
CA GLU A 442 6.27 2.65 6.01
C GLU A 442 5.57 1.34 6.37
N ALA A 443 6.30 0.22 6.44
CA ALA A 443 5.70 -1.10 6.66
C ALA A 443 5.37 -1.40 8.13
N PHE A 444 6.18 -0.91 9.08
CA PHE A 444 6.10 -1.33 10.48
C PHE A 444 5.81 -0.19 11.48
N VAL A 445 5.81 1.07 11.04
CA VAL A 445 5.46 2.20 11.91
C VAL A 445 4.14 2.81 11.46
N VAL A 446 3.99 3.18 10.19
CA VAL A 446 2.79 3.89 9.72
C VAL A 446 1.54 3.02 9.82
N ALA A 447 1.58 1.80 9.26
CA ALA A 447 0.41 0.92 9.25
C ALA A 447 -0.05 0.47 10.66
N PRO A 448 0.84 0.06 11.58
CA PRO A 448 0.41 -0.36 12.92
C PRO A 448 -0.03 0.79 13.85
N GLU A 449 0.53 1.99 13.70
CA GLU A 449 0.14 3.15 14.52
C GLU A 449 -1.15 3.83 14.02
N SER A 450 -1.60 3.52 12.80
CA SER A 450 -2.80 4.10 12.21
C SER A 450 -4.05 3.33 12.63
N ASN A 451 -4.98 4.01 13.29
CA ASN A 451 -6.30 3.49 13.64
C ASN A 451 -7.37 4.05 12.69
N ALA A 452 -8.36 3.23 12.35
CA ALA A 452 -9.54 3.70 11.63
C ALA A 452 -10.47 4.44 12.60
N VAL A 453 -10.68 5.73 12.35
CA VAL A 453 -11.61 6.57 13.13
C VAL A 453 -12.77 7.04 12.24
N PRO A 454 -13.99 7.17 12.77
CA PRO A 454 -15.12 7.71 12.01
C PRO A 454 -14.82 9.10 11.44
N SER A 455 -15.22 9.35 10.19
CA SER A 455 -15.02 10.61 9.48
C SER A 455 -16.23 10.94 8.61
N THR A 456 -16.33 12.18 8.15
CA THR A 456 -17.36 12.60 7.19
C THR A 456 -17.09 11.99 5.81
N CYS A 457 -18.13 11.50 5.15
CA CYS A 457 -18.06 10.98 3.78
C CYS A 457 -17.76 12.08 2.76
N ARG A 458 -16.84 11.80 1.84
CA ARG A 458 -16.57 12.69 0.70
C ARG A 458 -17.43 12.34 -0.50
N LEU A 459 -17.74 11.06 -0.69
CA LEU A 459 -18.52 10.57 -1.82
C LEU A 459 -19.97 10.35 -1.40
N ALA A 460 -20.91 10.80 -2.25
CA ALA A 460 -22.35 10.71 -1.98
C ALA A 460 -22.88 9.27 -1.98
N THR A 461 -22.14 8.33 -2.56
CA THR A 461 -22.48 6.91 -2.61
C THR A 461 -22.02 6.12 -1.39
N SER A 462 -21.15 6.70 -0.55
CA SER A 462 -20.57 6.04 0.62
C SER A 462 -21.59 5.96 1.76
N ILE A 463 -21.58 4.84 2.47
CA ILE A 463 -22.46 4.58 3.63
C ILE A 463 -21.69 4.79 4.93
N ASN A 464 -20.50 4.19 5.07
CA ASN A 464 -19.63 4.40 6.23
C ASN A 464 -18.32 5.03 5.79
N CYS A 465 -17.79 5.93 6.61
CA CYS A 465 -16.63 6.72 6.24
C CYS A 465 -15.64 6.79 7.40
N PHE A 466 -14.39 6.47 7.09
CA PHE A 466 -13.31 6.34 8.04
C PHE A 466 -12.10 7.16 7.56
N ALA A 467 -11.35 7.70 8.51
CA ALA A 467 -10.04 8.30 8.28
C ALA A 467 -9.00 7.53 9.10
N PHE A 468 -7.75 7.51 8.62
CA PHE A 468 -6.63 7.00 9.38
C PHE A 468 -5.97 8.15 10.13
N ASP A 469 -5.94 8.06 11.46
CA ASP A 469 -5.54 9.17 12.35
C ASP A 469 -4.04 9.50 12.33
N ALA A 470 -3.18 8.51 12.04
CA ALA A 470 -1.73 8.70 12.04
C ALA A 470 -1.18 9.16 10.69
N ILE A 471 -1.82 8.84 9.56
CA ILE A 471 -1.35 9.18 8.21
C ILE A 471 -1.06 10.69 8.04
N PRO A 472 -1.96 11.63 8.42
CA PRO A 472 -1.70 13.07 8.27
C PRO A 472 -0.48 13.58 9.06
N ARG A 473 -0.07 12.87 10.12
CA ARG A 473 1.09 13.21 10.94
C ARG A 473 2.36 12.51 10.45
N LEU A 474 2.24 11.27 9.99
CA LEU A 474 3.38 10.41 9.68
C LEU A 474 3.85 10.48 8.22
N TYR A 475 3.05 10.96 7.28
CA TYR A 475 3.43 10.96 5.85
C TYR A 475 4.69 11.79 5.55
N TRP A 476 5.04 12.77 6.39
CA TRP A 476 6.27 13.55 6.26
C TRP A 476 7.51 12.87 6.86
N LEU A 477 7.36 11.80 7.64
CA LEU A 477 8.45 11.18 8.36
C LEU A 477 9.46 10.53 7.41
N SER A 478 8.97 9.80 6.40
CA SER A 478 9.81 9.16 5.39
C SER A 478 10.68 10.14 4.58
N PRO A 479 10.15 11.26 4.02
CA PRO A 479 11.01 12.24 3.36
C PRO A 479 12.00 12.91 4.32
N LEU A 480 11.62 13.18 5.57
CA LEU A 480 12.53 13.78 6.57
C LEU A 480 13.68 12.85 6.96
N VAL A 481 13.39 11.59 7.27
CA VAL A 481 14.41 10.59 7.63
C VAL A 481 15.32 10.32 6.43
N SER A 482 14.74 10.15 5.24
CA SER A 482 15.50 9.94 4.02
C SER A 482 16.43 11.10 3.68
N GLY A 483 15.92 12.34 3.77
CA GLY A 483 16.73 13.54 3.59
C GLY A 483 17.88 13.62 4.60
N SER A 484 17.61 13.28 5.86
CA SER A 484 18.62 13.26 6.93
C SER A 484 19.77 12.28 6.63
N VAL A 485 19.45 11.08 6.14
CA VAL A 485 20.47 10.09 5.73
C VAL A 485 21.35 10.64 4.60
N VAL A 486 20.75 11.32 3.62
CA VAL A 486 21.50 11.95 2.52
C VAL A 486 22.44 13.04 3.05
N PHE A 487 21.97 13.92 3.94
CA PHE A 487 22.81 14.98 4.53
C PHE A 487 23.97 14.40 5.36
N VAL A 488 23.71 13.39 6.19
CA VAL A 488 24.75 12.70 6.95
C VAL A 488 25.76 12.04 6.02
N ALA A 489 25.31 11.38 4.95
CA ALA A 489 26.19 10.77 3.96
C ALA A 489 27.08 11.80 3.25
N ILE A 490 26.53 12.96 2.89
CA ILE A 490 27.30 14.09 2.33
C ILE A 490 28.38 14.54 3.33
N GLY A 491 28.03 14.72 4.61
CA GLY A 491 28.97 15.05 5.67
C GLY A 491 30.09 14.00 5.82
N CYS A 492 29.74 12.72 5.81
CA CYS A 492 30.69 11.60 5.83
C CYS A 492 31.64 11.63 4.62
N VAL A 493 31.14 11.95 3.42
CA VAL A 493 31.98 12.11 2.22
C VAL A 493 32.97 13.27 2.39
N TYR A 494 32.55 14.43 2.91
CA TYR A 494 33.46 15.55 3.20
C TYR A 494 34.52 15.18 4.24
N LEU A 495 34.12 14.56 5.34
CA LEU A 495 35.04 14.15 6.41
C LEU A 495 36.05 13.12 5.92
N ASN A 496 35.59 12.12 5.16
CA ASN A 496 36.45 11.12 4.55
C ASN A 496 37.42 11.77 3.55
N ALA A 497 36.92 12.64 2.66
CA ALA A 497 37.75 13.36 1.69
C ALA A 497 38.84 14.23 2.36
N LYS A 498 38.56 14.79 3.55
CA LYS A 498 39.54 15.58 4.32
C LYS A 498 40.52 14.71 5.11
N SER A 499 40.07 13.55 5.61
CA SER A 499 40.84 12.71 6.54
C SER A 499 41.79 11.75 5.84
N ILE A 500 41.55 11.40 4.58
CA ILE A 500 42.42 10.51 3.81
C ILE A 500 43.38 11.37 2.98
N PRO A 501 44.65 11.55 3.41
CA PRO A 501 45.61 12.32 2.65
C PRO A 501 45.90 11.65 1.30
N TYR A 502 46.17 12.46 0.28
CA TYR A 502 46.58 11.99 -1.04
C TYR A 502 47.97 11.32 -0.94
N THR A 503 47.99 10.02 -0.65
CA THR A 503 49.22 9.24 -0.46
C THR A 503 49.97 8.97 -1.77
N VAL A 504 49.30 9.10 -2.92
CA VAL A 504 49.87 8.86 -4.25
C VAL A 504 49.84 10.16 -5.07
N ARG A 505 51.02 10.71 -5.38
CA ARG A 505 51.16 11.89 -6.23
C ARG A 505 51.13 11.47 -7.69
N VAL A 506 50.04 11.81 -8.39
CA VAL A 506 49.89 11.50 -9.82
C VAL A 506 50.74 12.48 -10.64
N PRO A 507 51.62 11.99 -11.55
CA PRO A 507 52.42 12.86 -12.40
C PRO A 507 51.53 13.75 -13.29
N ARG A 508 51.88 15.04 -13.44
CA ARG A 508 51.19 15.96 -14.37
C ARG A 508 51.26 15.52 -15.83
N THR A 509 52.20 14.63 -16.16
CA THR A 509 52.32 14.00 -17.47
C THR A 509 51.24 12.96 -17.74
N ASN A 510 50.39 12.63 -16.75
CA ASN A 510 49.34 11.64 -16.96
C ASN A 510 48.32 12.08 -18.01
N SER A 511 48.10 11.20 -18.99
CA SER A 511 47.23 11.49 -20.15
C SER A 511 45.80 11.86 -19.78
N VAL A 512 45.24 11.35 -18.68
CA VAL A 512 43.89 11.74 -18.20
C VAL A 512 43.89 13.15 -17.65
N LEU A 513 44.91 13.54 -16.88
CA LEU A 513 45.04 14.90 -16.33
C LEU A 513 45.24 15.92 -17.45
N GLN A 514 46.08 15.60 -18.44
CA GLN A 514 46.29 16.44 -19.63
C GLN A 514 45.01 16.59 -20.46
N TYR A 515 44.27 15.49 -20.67
CA TYR A 515 43.00 15.52 -21.41
C TYR A 515 41.88 16.28 -20.68
N LEU A 516 41.84 16.17 -19.35
CA LEU A 516 40.89 16.92 -18.53
C LEU A 516 41.30 18.39 -18.36
N GLY A 517 42.57 18.73 -18.60
CA GLY A 517 43.12 20.08 -18.42
C GLY A 517 43.30 20.47 -16.95
N VAL A 518 43.55 19.49 -16.07
CA VAL A 518 43.64 19.70 -14.61
C VAL A 518 45.02 19.31 -14.08
N SER A 519 45.49 20.08 -13.09
CA SER A 519 46.82 19.87 -12.48
C SER A 519 46.81 18.86 -11.33
N ASN A 520 45.63 18.57 -10.75
CA ASN A 520 45.45 17.64 -9.64
C ASN A 520 44.06 16.96 -9.74
N LEU A 521 43.97 15.68 -9.36
CA LEU A 521 42.70 14.94 -9.33
C LEU A 521 41.71 15.49 -8.30
N SER A 522 42.17 16.23 -7.30
CA SER A 522 41.33 16.85 -6.27
C SER A 522 40.31 17.86 -6.82
N SER A 523 40.53 18.40 -8.02
CA SER A 523 39.55 19.28 -8.68
C SER A 523 38.40 18.53 -9.32
N VAL A 524 38.57 17.22 -9.57
CA VAL A 524 37.64 16.37 -10.33
C VAL A 524 37.04 15.25 -9.48
N THR A 525 37.70 14.86 -8.39
CA THR A 525 37.29 13.75 -7.52
C THR A 525 37.28 14.16 -6.06
N THR A 526 36.37 13.55 -5.30
CA THR A 526 36.27 13.69 -3.84
C THR A 526 37.41 12.97 -3.12
N SER A 527 37.82 11.80 -3.58
CA SER A 527 38.99 11.05 -3.10
C SER A 527 39.76 10.38 -4.24
N ILE A 528 41.08 10.18 -4.07
CA ILE A 528 41.93 9.43 -5.01
C ILE A 528 41.99 7.93 -4.64
N GLU A 529 41.47 7.55 -3.47
CA GLU A 529 41.48 6.17 -2.99
C GLU A 529 40.75 5.24 -3.97
N GLY A 530 41.41 4.16 -4.38
CA GLY A 530 40.87 3.22 -5.36
C GLY A 530 40.94 3.67 -6.83
N CYS A 531 41.07 4.97 -7.10
CA CYS A 531 41.18 5.51 -8.46
C CYS A 531 42.60 5.38 -9.07
N THR A 532 43.62 5.14 -8.24
CA THR A 532 45.00 4.92 -8.68
C THR A 532 45.45 3.48 -8.42
N SER A 533 46.14 2.89 -9.39
CA SER A 533 46.86 1.61 -9.26
C SER A 533 48.29 1.80 -9.72
N THR A 534 49.24 1.01 -9.23
CA THR A 534 50.59 0.96 -9.80
C THR A 534 50.69 -0.20 -10.79
N ASN A 535 51.33 0.01 -11.94
CA ASN A 535 51.64 -1.03 -12.90
C ASN A 535 52.89 -1.83 -12.47
N VAL A 536 53.18 -2.94 -13.15
CA VAL A 536 54.39 -3.79 -12.94
C VAL A 536 55.68 -2.96 -13.04
N ASN A 537 55.68 -1.94 -13.89
CA ASN A 537 56.82 -1.02 -14.10
C ASN A 537 56.89 0.12 -13.06
N GLY A 538 55.98 0.17 -12.08
CA GLY A 538 55.92 1.22 -11.07
C GLY A 538 55.09 2.46 -11.46
N ASP A 539 54.68 2.59 -12.73
CA ASP A 539 53.88 3.73 -13.21
C ASP A 539 52.49 3.80 -12.57
N VAL A 540 52.02 5.03 -12.31
CA VAL A 540 50.68 5.28 -11.77
C VAL A 540 49.63 5.20 -12.89
N VAL A 541 48.72 4.24 -12.74
CA VAL A 541 47.58 3.97 -13.60
C VAL A 541 46.31 4.58 -13.02
N LEU A 542 45.54 5.31 -13.82
CA LEU A 542 44.27 5.91 -13.41
C LEU A 542 43.05 5.12 -13.88
N ASP A 543 42.01 5.10 -13.04
CA ASP A 543 40.73 4.45 -13.32
C ASP A 543 40.04 5.07 -14.55
N ARG A 544 39.51 4.20 -15.41
CA ARG A 544 38.76 4.58 -16.61
C ARG A 544 37.47 5.34 -16.28
N GLY A 545 36.87 5.06 -15.12
CA GLY A 545 35.64 5.70 -14.67
C GLY A 545 35.76 7.21 -14.49
N LEU A 546 36.99 7.76 -14.35
CA LEU A 546 37.22 9.20 -14.23
C LEU A 546 36.73 9.99 -15.45
N LEU A 547 36.69 9.35 -16.62
CA LEU A 547 36.20 9.97 -17.85
C LEU A 547 34.69 10.24 -17.85
N LEU A 548 33.93 9.63 -16.94
CA LEU A 548 32.50 9.89 -16.78
C LEU A 548 32.18 11.34 -16.39
N VAL A 549 33.15 12.09 -15.85
CA VAL A 549 33.03 13.55 -15.61
C VAL A 549 32.60 14.25 -16.89
N LYS A 550 33.32 13.99 -17.99
CA LYS A 550 33.07 14.56 -19.31
C LYS A 550 32.13 13.71 -20.18
N ASN A 551 31.37 12.78 -19.57
CA ASN A 551 30.51 11.85 -20.30
C ASN A 551 31.28 11.04 -21.36
N MET A 552 32.50 10.59 -21.05
CA MET A 552 33.34 9.81 -21.95
C MET A 552 33.57 8.38 -21.41
N LEU A 553 33.67 7.40 -22.30
CA LEU A 553 33.91 5.99 -22.01
C LEU A 553 34.98 5.40 -22.94
N HIS A 554 35.79 4.49 -22.40
CA HIS A 554 36.82 3.77 -23.16
C HIS A 554 36.19 2.56 -23.87
N VAL A 555 36.10 2.62 -25.20
CA VAL A 555 35.32 1.68 -26.01
C VAL A 555 36.14 0.57 -26.63
N SER A 556 37.37 0.87 -27.01
CA SER A 556 38.33 -0.08 -27.56
C SER A 556 39.74 0.38 -27.25
N ASP A 557 40.73 -0.50 -27.43
CA ASP A 557 42.14 -0.22 -27.10
C ASP A 557 42.71 1.06 -27.71
N ALA A 558 42.10 1.52 -28.82
CA ALA A 558 42.54 2.67 -29.57
C ALA A 558 41.61 3.89 -29.45
N TYR A 559 40.43 3.78 -28.82
CA TYR A 559 39.40 4.81 -28.93
C TYR A 559 38.57 5.04 -27.64
N VAL A 560 38.29 6.31 -27.36
CA VAL A 560 37.34 6.81 -26.35
C VAL A 560 36.22 7.59 -27.05
N THR A 561 34.97 7.41 -26.64
CA THR A 561 33.83 8.17 -27.19
C THR A 561 32.89 8.66 -26.10
N ARG A 562 31.94 9.52 -26.47
CA ARG A 562 30.90 10.03 -25.58
C ARG A 562 29.90 8.93 -25.21
N THR A 563 29.42 8.94 -23.97
CA THR A 563 28.44 7.97 -23.44
C THR A 563 27.19 7.86 -24.30
N CYS A 564 26.75 8.96 -24.93
CA CYS A 564 25.61 8.98 -25.86
C CYS A 564 25.79 8.10 -27.11
N ASN A 565 27.04 7.83 -27.52
CA ASN A 565 27.32 7.01 -28.69
C ASN A 565 27.50 5.53 -28.33
N VAL A 566 27.77 5.22 -27.06
CA VAL A 566 28.08 3.86 -26.60
C VAL A 566 26.86 2.93 -26.68
N GLN A 567 25.64 3.46 -26.70
CA GLN A 567 24.43 2.67 -26.97
C GLN A 567 24.49 1.93 -28.31
N TYR A 568 25.03 2.58 -29.34
CA TYR A 568 25.18 1.99 -30.66
C TYR A 568 26.23 0.88 -30.67
N GLU A 569 27.29 1.03 -29.89
CA GLU A 569 28.35 0.03 -29.78
C GLU A 569 27.90 -1.22 -29.02
N LEU A 570 27.11 -1.05 -27.95
CA LEU A 570 26.48 -2.17 -27.25
C LEU A 570 25.59 -2.98 -28.20
N PHE A 571 24.74 -2.31 -28.98
CA PHE A 571 23.89 -2.98 -29.94
C PHE A 571 24.69 -3.65 -31.06
N TYR A 572 25.72 -2.97 -31.58
CA TYR A 572 26.63 -3.51 -32.59
C TYR A 572 27.29 -4.83 -32.12
N ARG A 573 27.67 -4.94 -30.84
CA ARG A 573 28.24 -6.18 -30.25
C ARG A 573 27.24 -7.34 -30.19
N LEU A 574 25.95 -7.05 -30.08
CA LEU A 574 24.88 -8.07 -29.98
C LEU A 574 24.45 -8.61 -31.36
N LEU A 575 24.86 -7.96 -32.46
CA LEU A 575 24.49 -8.40 -33.81
C LEU A 575 25.24 -9.68 -34.20
N PRO A 576 24.52 -10.74 -34.62
CA PRO A 576 25.09 -12.08 -34.80
C PRO A 576 25.90 -12.25 -36.09
N SER A 577 25.74 -11.37 -37.09
CA SER A 577 26.43 -11.50 -38.37
C SER A 577 27.18 -10.24 -38.77
N ALA A 578 28.35 -10.42 -39.39
CA ALA A 578 29.17 -9.33 -39.91
C ALA A 578 28.45 -8.48 -40.98
N ARG A 579 27.49 -9.07 -41.70
CA ARG A 579 26.64 -8.34 -42.67
C ARG A 579 25.70 -7.37 -41.97
N LEU A 580 25.00 -7.82 -40.91
CA LEU A 580 24.14 -6.96 -40.09
C LEU A 580 24.93 -5.84 -39.42
N GLN A 581 26.10 -6.18 -38.89
CA GLN A 581 27.03 -5.21 -38.31
C GLN A 581 27.43 -4.12 -39.31
N ARG A 582 27.78 -4.50 -40.55
CA ARG A 582 28.14 -3.53 -41.59
C ARG A 582 26.96 -2.62 -41.98
N ILE A 583 25.76 -3.18 -42.15
CA ILE A 583 24.54 -2.41 -42.46
C ILE A 583 24.23 -1.43 -41.32
N PHE A 584 24.24 -1.90 -40.08
CA PHE A 584 23.99 -1.07 -38.90
C PHE A 584 25.05 0.04 -38.74
N SER A 585 26.32 -0.29 -39.00
CA SER A 585 27.41 0.70 -38.98
C SER A 585 27.26 1.78 -40.05
N GLN A 586 26.68 1.45 -41.22
CA GLN A 586 26.41 2.43 -42.27
C GLN A 586 25.21 3.32 -41.89
N LEU A 587 24.19 2.73 -41.27
CA LEU A 587 22.97 3.43 -40.88
C LEU A 587 23.18 4.48 -39.79
N ILE A 588 24.09 4.23 -38.84
CA ILE A 588 24.42 5.17 -37.77
C ILE A 588 25.38 6.28 -38.23
N GLY A 589 26.17 6.01 -39.29
CA GLY A 589 27.17 6.94 -39.77
C GLY A 589 28.48 6.91 -38.97
N SER A 590 29.17 8.04 -38.92
CA SER A 590 30.46 8.18 -38.24
C SER A 590 30.29 8.83 -36.87
N VAL A 591 31.08 8.36 -35.90
CA VAL A 591 31.05 8.77 -34.51
C VAL A 591 32.36 9.47 -34.17
N LEU A 592 32.29 10.57 -33.41
CA LEU A 592 33.49 11.25 -32.92
C LEU A 592 34.19 10.39 -31.86
N VAL A 593 35.47 10.12 -32.07
CA VAL A 593 36.33 9.38 -31.15
C VAL A 593 37.63 10.12 -30.86
N VAL A 594 38.16 9.91 -29.66
CA VAL A 594 39.48 10.38 -29.22
C VAL A 594 40.44 9.20 -29.24
N HIS A 595 41.62 9.39 -29.82
CA HIS A 595 42.59 8.31 -29.98
C HIS A 595 43.30 7.97 -28.66
N VAL A 596 43.54 6.67 -28.46
CA VAL A 596 44.32 6.10 -27.36
C VAL A 596 45.48 5.33 -27.96
N HIS A 597 46.70 5.58 -27.48
CA HIS A 597 47.87 4.83 -27.90
C HIS A 597 48.67 4.38 -26.68
N ARG A 598 48.99 3.09 -26.57
CA ARG A 598 49.70 2.50 -25.43
C ARG A 598 49.11 2.90 -24.06
N LYS A 599 47.77 2.92 -23.95
CA LYS A 599 47.01 3.36 -22.76
C LYS A 599 47.21 4.83 -22.36
N ARG A 600 47.65 5.69 -23.29
CA ARG A 600 47.65 7.15 -23.15
C ARG A 600 46.57 7.77 -24.04
N ILE A 601 45.76 8.66 -23.50
CA ILE A 601 44.80 9.46 -24.27
C ILE A 601 45.58 10.49 -25.09
N GLN A 602 45.38 10.51 -26.40
CA GLN A 602 45.94 11.52 -27.30
C GLN A 602 45.01 12.73 -27.39
N GLN A 603 45.54 13.89 -27.76
CA GLN A 603 44.75 15.10 -28.03
C GLN A 603 44.13 15.12 -29.43
N THR A 604 44.29 14.04 -30.20
CA THR A 604 43.73 13.89 -31.55
C THR A 604 42.34 13.26 -31.48
N SER A 605 41.41 13.81 -32.25
CA SER A 605 40.06 13.26 -32.44
C SER A 605 39.78 13.03 -33.92
N SER A 606 39.04 11.97 -34.24
CA SER A 606 38.60 11.67 -35.61
C SER A 606 37.17 11.15 -35.64
N TYR A 607 36.55 11.18 -36.81
CA TYR A 607 35.25 10.55 -37.05
C TYR A 607 35.46 9.13 -37.57
N LYS A 608 34.84 8.15 -36.93
CA LYS A 608 35.01 6.72 -37.24
C LYS A 608 33.68 6.01 -37.31
N HIS A 609 33.51 5.14 -38.31
CA HIS A 609 32.37 4.23 -38.35
C HIS A 609 32.51 3.13 -37.29
N LEU A 610 31.39 2.58 -36.81
CA LEU A 610 31.37 1.55 -35.75
C LEU A 610 32.24 0.33 -36.08
N HIS A 611 32.25 -0.11 -37.35
CA HIS A 611 33.08 -1.24 -37.79
C HIS A 611 34.59 -0.94 -37.78
N GLU A 612 35.01 0.32 -37.79
CA GLU A 612 36.42 0.74 -37.73
C GLU A 612 36.96 0.82 -36.29
N LEU A 613 36.07 0.79 -35.29
CA LEU A 613 36.45 0.96 -33.88
C LEU A 613 37.11 -0.28 -33.26
N ASN A 614 37.21 -1.39 -34.00
CA ASN A 614 37.77 -2.67 -33.54
C ASN A 614 37.24 -3.10 -32.16
N ILE A 615 35.92 -3.06 -32.02
CA ILE A 615 35.18 -3.18 -30.76
C ILE A 615 35.36 -4.56 -30.10
N SER A 616 35.67 -5.59 -30.90
CA SER A 616 35.85 -6.99 -30.50
C SER A 616 37.22 -7.29 -29.89
N GLY A 617 38.20 -6.40 -30.04
CA GLY A 617 39.59 -6.64 -29.67
C GLY A 617 40.05 -6.11 -28.31
N MET A 618 39.17 -5.91 -27.32
CA MET A 618 39.54 -5.23 -26.06
C MET A 618 40.09 -6.21 -24.98
N PRO A 619 41.41 -6.34 -24.77
CA PRO A 619 41.98 -6.94 -23.57
C PRO A 619 41.56 -6.16 -22.31
N HIS A 620 41.29 -6.90 -21.22
CA HIS A 620 40.95 -6.35 -19.91
C HIS A 620 42.13 -5.56 -19.31
N THR A 621 42.34 -4.31 -19.76
CA THR A 621 43.40 -3.44 -19.24
C THR A 621 42.86 -2.52 -18.13
N PRO A 622 43.53 -2.41 -16.97
CA PRO A 622 42.91 -1.83 -15.77
C PRO A 622 42.84 -0.29 -15.70
N GLY A 623 43.40 0.46 -16.67
CA GLY A 623 43.38 1.94 -16.65
C GLY A 623 44.37 2.64 -17.60
N TYR A 624 44.54 3.96 -17.44
CA TYR A 624 45.39 4.84 -18.26
C TYR A 624 46.75 5.13 -17.64
N LEU A 625 47.81 5.17 -18.46
CA LEU A 625 49.20 5.41 -18.05
C LEU A 625 49.61 6.90 -18.16
N SER A 626 50.70 7.23 -17.45
CA SER A 626 51.48 8.44 -17.68
C SER A 626 52.18 8.43 -19.00
#